data_AF-A0A2N0QKX5-F1
#
_entry.id   AF-A0A2N0QKX5-F1
#
_cell.length_a   1.000
_cell.length_b   1.000
_cell.length_c   1.000
_cell.angle_alpha   90.00
_cell.angle_beta   90.00
_cell.angle_gamma   90.00
#
_symmetry.space_group_name_H-M   'P 1'
#
loop_
_entity.id
_entity.type
_entity.pdbx_description
1 polymer ?
#
loop_
_entity_poly.entity_id
_entity_poly.type
_entity_poly.pdbx_seq_one_letter_code
_entity_poly.pdbx_strand_id
1 'polypeptide(L)' 'MLVIRHQSVSNAEAFRDFKVRRDKVTQALIWLKQNNRYYANVIIDHEILQSLPIDGTI' A
#
# COMPACT_ATOMS: atom_id res chain seq x y z
N MET A 1 11.21 -1.11 -8.45
CA MET A 1 10.63 0.01 -7.67
C MET A 1 9.19 0.19 -8.12
N LEU A 2 8.20 0.08 -7.21
CA LEU A 2 6.77 0.23 -7.51
C LEU A 2 6.31 1.63 -7.09
N VAL A 3 5.71 2.37 -8.02
CA VAL A 3 5.23 3.73 -7.83
C VAL A 3 3.76 3.80 -8.21
N ILE A 4 2.94 4.39 -7.34
CA ILE A 4 1.54 4.70 -7.60
C ILE A 4 1.46 6.18 -7.95
N ARG A 5 0.91 6.48 -9.12
CA ARG A 5 0.66 7.86 -9.55
C ARG A 5 -0.79 8.21 -9.26
N HIS A 6 -1.00 9.16 -8.36
CA HIS A 6 -2.32 9.69 -8.05
C HIS A 6 -2.54 10.99 -8.83
N GLN A 7 -3.64 11.07 -9.56
CA GLN A 7 -4.09 12.28 -10.22
C GLN A 7 -5.13 12.96 -9.32
N SER A 8 -4.94 14.25 -9.02
CA SER A 8 -5.96 14.97 -8.27
C SER A 8 -7.21 15.16 -9.10
N VAL A 9 -8.37 14.85 -8.52
CA VAL A 9 -9.68 15.11 -9.15
C VAL A 9 -9.91 16.62 -9.34
N SER A 10 -9.32 17.45 -8.47
CA SER A 10 -9.47 18.91 -8.50
C SER A 10 -8.47 19.63 -9.42
N ASN A 11 -7.41 18.96 -9.86
CA ASN A 11 -6.43 19.51 -10.79
C ASN A 11 -5.85 18.37 -11.63
N ALA A 12 -6.35 18.24 -12.86
CA ALA A 12 -5.99 17.17 -13.78
C ALA A 12 -4.49 17.18 -14.16
N GLU A 13 -3.79 18.31 -14.01
CA GLU A 13 -2.35 18.41 -14.27
C GLU A 13 -1.50 18.09 -13.03
N ALA A 14 -2.10 18.06 -11.84
CA ALA A 14 -1.41 17.73 -10.60
C ALA A 14 -1.35 16.22 -10.39
N PHE A 15 -0.18 15.64 -10.66
CA PHE A 15 0.15 14.27 -10.32
C PHE A 15 1.07 14.23 -9.11
N ARG A 16 0.84 13.27 -8.23
CA ARG A 16 1.76 12.95 -7.14
C ARG A 16 2.12 11.47 -7.20
N ASP A 17 3.41 11.20 -7.21
CA ASP A 17 3.96 9.87 -7.18
C ASP A 17 4.19 9.41 -5.73
N PHE A 18 3.75 8.19 -5.44
CA PHE A 18 3.91 7.55 -4.15
C PHE A 18 4.70 6.27 -4.31
N LYS A 19 5.81 6.18 -3.58
CA LYS A 19 6.62 4.96 -3.54
C LYS A 19 5.94 3.95 -2.64
N VAL A 20 5.72 2.74 -3.14
CA VAL A 20 5.18 1.63 -2.34
C VAL A 20 6.29 1.06 -1.46
N ARG A 21 6.02 0.93 -0.16
CA ARG A 21 6.93 0.35 0.83
C ARG A 21 6.31 -0.87 1.47
N ARG A 22 7.02 -1.99 1.42
CA ARG A 22 6.58 -3.27 1.98
C ARG A 22 6.08 -3.14 3.41
N ASP A 23 6.86 -2.50 4.28
CA ASP A 23 6.51 -2.41 5.70
C ASP A 23 5.25 -1.60 5.95
N LYS A 24 5.05 -0.51 5.21
CA LYS A 24 3.84 0.32 5.32
C LYS A 24 2.59 -0.43 4.85
N VAL A 25 2.69 -1.16 3.73
CA VAL A 25 1.58 -1.99 3.24
C VAL A 25 1.27 -3.11 4.22
N THR A 26 2.30 -3.79 4.73
CA THR A 26 2.17 -4.89 5.71
C THR A 26 1.47 -4.42 6.98
N GLN A 27 1.93 -3.31 7.57
CA GLN A 27 1.31 -2.72 8.76
C GLN A 27 -0.15 -2.31 8.52
N ALA A 28 -0.47 -1.73 7.36
CA ALA A 28 -1.83 -1.33 7.03
C ALA A 28 -2.77 -2.54 6.90
N LEU A 29 -2.33 -3.63 6.28
CA LEU A 29 -3.14 -4.85 6.14
C LEU A 29 -3.37 -5.55 7.48
N ILE A 30 -2.33 -5.63 8.33
CA ILE A 30 -2.46 -6.16 9.69
C ILE A 30 -3.46 -5.33 10.49
N TRP A 31 -3.33 -4.00 10.45
CA TRP A 31 -4.27 -3.09 11.11
C TRP A 31 -5.69 -3.29 10.61
N LEU A 32 -5.89 -3.38 9.29
CA LEU A 32 -7.22 -3.56 8.70
C LEU A 32 -7.87 -4.87 9.18
N LYS A 33 -7.11 -5.97 9.17
CA LYS A 33 -7.59 -7.28 9.64
C LYS A 33 -7.97 -7.26 11.13
N GLN A 34 -7.21 -6.55 11.96
CA GLN A 34 -7.45 -6.45 13.41
C GLN A 34 -8.63 -5.55 13.76
N ASN A 35 -8.84 -4.48 13.00
CA ASN A 35 -9.76 -3.40 13.38
C ASN A 35 -11.08 -3.41 12.58
N ASN A 36 -11.16 -4.20 11.51
CA ASN A 36 -12.36 -4.26 10.68
C ASN A 36 -12.89 -5.69 10.56
N ARG A 37 -14.07 -5.93 11.17
CA ARG A 37 -14.73 -7.25 11.18
C ARG A 37 -14.95 -7.85 9.79
N TYR A 38 -15.10 -7.02 8.76
CA TYR A 38 -15.30 -7.48 7.38
C TYR A 38 -14.03 -8.10 6.78
N TYR A 39 -12.86 -7.83 7.37
CA TYR A 39 -11.56 -8.33 6.91
C TYR A 39 -10.91 -9.32 7.89
N ALA A 40 -11.57 -9.66 9.00
CA ALA A 40 -11.02 -10.51 10.05
C ALA A 40 -10.56 -11.89 9.53
N ASN A 41 -11.28 -12.45 8.55
CA ASN A 41 -11.02 -13.78 7.99
C ASN A 41 -10.21 -13.77 6.69
N VAL A 42 -9.71 -12.61 6.25
CA VAL A 42 -8.88 -12.52 5.04
C VAL A 42 -7.48 -13.08 5.32
N ILE A 43 -6.96 -13.91 4.42
CA ILE A 43 -5.60 -14.41 4.49
C ILE A 43 -4.69 -13.42 3.76
N ILE A 44 -3.64 -12.97 4.44
CA ILE A 44 -2.62 -12.12 3.84
C ILE A 44 -1.58 -13.03 3.18
N ASP A 45 -1.42 -12.88 1.88
CA ASP A 45 -0.37 -13.57 1.12
C ASP A 45 0.98 -12.89 1.39
N HIS A 46 1.86 -13.59 2.10
CA HIS A 46 3.17 -13.07 2.48
C HIS A 46 4.18 -13.16 1.34
N GLU A 47 4.00 -14.05 0.36
CA GLU A 47 4.88 -14.15 -0.81
C GLU A 47 4.69 -12.92 -1.70
N ILE A 48 3.43 -12.53 -1.91
CA ILE A 48 3.12 -11.29 -2.65
C ILE A 48 3.63 -10.07 -1.88
N LEU A 49 3.49 -10.01 -0.55
CA LEU A 49 4.07 -8.92 0.24
C LEU A 49 5.60 -8.85 0.11
N GLN A 50 6.28 -10.00 0.09
CA GLN A 50 7.72 -10.06 -0.11
C GLN A 50 8.17 -9.66 -1.52
N SER A 51 7.27 -9.62 -2.50
CA SER A 51 7.56 -9.05 -3.82
C SER A 51 7.59 -7.51 -3.82
N LEU A 52 6.99 -6.86 -2.80
CA LEU A 52 6.95 -5.41 -2.72
C LEU A 52 8.34 -4.81 -2.45
N PRO A 53 8.64 -3.60 -2.96
CA PRO A 53 9.91 -2.93 -2.69
C PRO A 53 10.13 -2.70 -1.19
N ILE A 54 11.35 -2.99 -0.71
CA ILE A 54 11.76 -2.71 0.68
C ILE A 54 11.90 -1.20 0.88
N ASP A 55 12.61 -0.54 -0.04
CA ASP A 55 12.84 0.90 0.01
C ASP A 55 12.40 1.63 -1.26
N GLY A 56 11.69 2.73 -1.04
CA GLY A 56 11.71 3.87 -1.94
C GLY A 56 12.15 5.05 -1.09
N THR A 57 13.38 5.54 -1.28
CA THR A 57 13.95 6.71 -0.59
C THR A 57 12.90 7.81 -0.43
N ILE A 58 12.75 8.37 0.77
CA ILE A 58 11.86 9.51 1.04
C ILE A 58 12.17 10.65 0.07
#